data_AF-A0A2X1NC20-F1
#
_entry.id   AF-A0A2X1NC20-F1
#
_cell.length_a   1.000
_cell.length_b   1.000
_cell.length_c   1.000
_cell.angle_alpha   90.00
_cell.angle_beta   90.00
_cell.angle_gamma   90.00
#
_symmetry.space_group_name_H-M   'P 1'
#
loop_
_entity.id
_entity.type
_entity.pdbx_description
1 polymer ?
#
loop_
_entity_poly.entity_id
_entity_poly.type
_entity_poly.pdbx_seq_one_letter_code
_entity_poly.pdbx_strand_id
1 'polypeptide(L)'
;MFPLLCLKRFQQAGHKPVALVGGATGLIGDPSFKAAERKLNTEETVQEWVDKIRKQVAPFLDFDCGENSAIAANNYDWFGNMNVLTFLRDIGKTLLR
;
A
#
# COMPACT_ATOMS: atom_id res chain seq x y z
N MET A 1 -3.33 -7.95 12.23
CA MET A 1 -2.23 -8.39 13.12
C MET A 1 -1.43 -9.55 12.53
N PHE A 2 -2.06 -10.60 12.00
CA PHE A 2 -1.35 -11.75 11.39
C PHE A 2 -0.37 -11.40 10.23
N PRO A 3 -0.73 -10.55 9.25
CA PRO A 3 0.17 -10.25 8.13
C PRO A 3 1.42 -9.43 8.53
N LEU A 4 1.28 -8.53 9.49
CA LEU A 4 2.38 -7.69 9.98
C LEU A 4 3.44 -8.52 10.71
N LEU A 5 3.01 -9.50 11.51
CA LEU A 5 3.92 -10.40 12.18
C LEU A 5 4.66 -11.32 11.19
N CYS A 6 4.00 -11.68 10.08
CA CYS A 6 4.67 -12.39 8.99
C CYS A 6 5.78 -11.52 8.38
N LEU A 7 5.50 -10.27 8.02
CA LEU A 7 6.52 -9.34 7.51
C LEU A 7 7.72 -9.21 8.45
N LYS A 8 7.49 -9.13 9.76
CA LYS A 8 8.56 -9.15 10.77
C LYS A 8 9.39 -10.43 10.72
N ARG A 9 8.76 -11.61 10.60
CA ARG A 9 9.48 -12.89 10.48
C ARG A 9 10.31 -12.96 9.20
N PHE A 10 9.78 -12.48 8.08
CA PHE A 10 10.54 -12.35 6.83
C PHE A 10 11.75 -11.43 7.02
N GLN A 11 11.59 -10.31 7.74
CA GLN A 11 12.70 -9.41 8.05
C GLN A 11 13.79 -10.06 8.92
N GLN A 12 13.39 -10.82 9.94
CA GLN A 12 14.30 -11.57 10.80
C GLN A 12 15.04 -12.68 10.04
N ALA A 13 14.46 -13.20 8.95
CA ALA A 13 15.12 -14.14 8.05
C ALA A 13 16.02 -13.45 7.00
N GLY A 14 16.21 -12.13 7.09
CA GLY A 14 17.10 -11.35 6.21
C GLY A 14 16.41 -10.78 4.96
N HIS A 15 15.10 -10.96 4.79
CA HIS A 15 14.37 -10.39 3.65
C HIS A 15 13.98 -8.93 3.91
N LYS A 16 13.81 -8.15 2.84
CA LYS A 16 13.41 -6.74 2.94
C LYS A 16 11.89 -6.59 2.89
N PRO A 17 11.20 -6.29 4.01
CA PRO A 17 9.75 -6.15 3.99
C PRO A 17 9.32 -4.81 3.37
N VAL A 18 8.24 -4.84 2.59
CA VAL A 18 7.59 -3.63 2.05
C VAL A 18 6.18 -3.54 2.62
N ALA A 19 5.95 -2.52 3.45
CA ALA A 19 4.63 -2.18 3.95
C ALA A 19 3.95 -1.22 2.96
N LEU A 20 3.04 -1.77 2.15
CA LEU A 20 2.29 -1.00 1.16
C LEU A 20 1.02 -0.40 1.78
N VAL A 21 0.89 0.92 1.69
CA VAL A 21 -0.31 1.68 1.99
C VAL A 21 -1.17 1.77 0.73
N GLY A 22 -2.44 1.40 0.87
CA GLY A 22 -3.41 1.45 -0.21
C GLY A 22 -4.04 2.84 -0.40
N GLY A 23 -3.25 3.87 -0.71
CA GLY A 23 -3.78 5.22 -0.96
C GLY A 23 -4.78 5.27 -2.12
N ALA A 24 -4.38 4.80 -3.31
CA ALA A 24 -5.26 4.74 -4.49
C ALA A 24 -6.37 3.68 -4.34
N THR A 25 -6.01 2.47 -3.90
CA THR A 25 -7.00 1.38 -3.73
C THR A 25 -7.99 1.68 -2.60
N GLY A 26 -7.60 2.50 -1.62
CA GLY A 26 -8.48 2.98 -0.57
C GLY A 26 -9.56 3.95 -1.08
N LEU A 27 -9.27 4.69 -2.16
CA LEU A 27 -10.23 5.56 -2.85
C LEU A 27 -11.25 4.77 -3.67
N ILE A 28 -10.83 3.66 -4.30
CA ILE A 28 -11.72 2.78 -5.05
C ILE A 28 -12.58 1.93 -4.09
N GLY A 29 -11.93 1.35 -3.07
CA GLY A 29 -12.54 0.41 -2.14
C GLY A 29 -12.42 -1.03 -2.62
N ASP A 30 -11.96 -1.90 -1.71
CA ASP A 30 -11.96 -3.35 -1.93
C ASP A 30 -13.38 -3.90 -1.67
N PRO A 31 -14.04 -4.50 -2.68
CA PRO A 31 -15.40 -5.03 -2.56
C PRO A 31 -15.50 -6.24 -1.63
N SER A 32 -14.36 -6.80 -1.20
CA SER A 32 -14.32 -8.08 -0.50
C SER A 32 -15.21 -8.16 0.73
N PHE A 33 -15.57 -7.05 1.42
CA PHE A 33 -16.43 -7.13 2.62
C PHE A 33 -17.32 -5.91 2.98
N LYS A 34 -17.59 -4.93 2.10
CA LYS A 34 -18.45 -3.77 2.47
C LYS A 34 -19.37 -3.25 1.35
N ALA A 35 -20.62 -2.94 1.73
CA ALA A 35 -21.71 -2.52 0.84
C ALA A 35 -21.92 -0.99 0.72
N ALA A 36 -21.07 -0.17 1.34
CA ALA A 36 -21.25 1.28 1.37
C ALA A 36 -20.21 2.01 0.49
N GLU A 37 -20.69 2.87 -0.41
CA GLU A 37 -19.86 3.82 -1.15
C GLU A 37 -19.04 4.67 -0.18
N ARG A 38 -17.73 4.77 -0.44
CA ARG A 38 -16.83 5.60 0.37
C ARG A 38 -16.72 6.99 -0.25
N LYS A 39 -16.69 8.00 0.61
CA LYS A 39 -16.31 9.36 0.21
C LYS A 39 -14.87 9.37 -0.26
N LEU A 40 -14.62 10.03 -1.40
CA LEU A 40 -13.28 10.34 -1.89
C LEU A 40 -12.54 11.17 -0.83
N ASN A 41 -11.33 10.73 -0.48
CA ASN A 41 -10.47 11.42 0.47
C ASN A 41 -9.49 12.30 -0.31
N THR A 42 -9.09 13.42 0.27
CA THR A 42 -8.13 14.34 -0.37
C THR A 42 -6.70 13.77 -0.32
N GLU A 43 -5.79 14.32 -1.12
CA GLU A 43 -4.38 13.91 -1.12
C GLU A 43 -3.72 14.10 0.24
N GLU A 44 -4.06 15.18 0.97
CA GLU A 44 -3.56 15.41 2.32
C GLU A 44 -4.00 14.31 3.28
N THR A 45 -5.24 13.84 3.12
CA THR A 45 -5.78 12.74 3.91
C THR A 45 -5.02 11.44 3.64
N VAL A 46 -4.65 11.19 2.38
CA VAL A 46 -3.84 10.02 1.98
C VAL A 46 -2.44 10.11 2.61
N GLN A 47 -1.80 11.27 2.57
CA GLN A 47 -0.49 11.48 3.17
C GLN A 47 -0.52 11.24 4.69
N GLU A 48 -1.54 11.76 5.38
CA GLU A 48 -1.72 11.47 6.81
C GLU A 48 -1.87 9.98 7.10
N TRP A 49 -2.55 9.23 6.24
CA TRP A 49 -2.73 7.79 6.42
C TRP A 49 -1.43 7.03 6.26
N VAL A 50 -0.58 7.43 5.31
CA VAL A 50 0.77 6.86 5.14
C VAL A 50 1.58 7.06 6.42
N ASP A 51 1.59 8.27 6.97
CA ASP A 51 2.32 8.59 8.19
C ASP A 51 1.77 7.83 9.41
N LYS A 52 0.45 7.70 9.52
CA LYS A 52 -0.21 6.91 10.58
C LYS A 52 0.16 5.44 10.48
N ILE A 53 0.12 4.86 9.28
CA ILE A 53 0.49 3.45 9.06
C ILE A 53 1.96 3.24 9.38
N ARG A 54 2.86 4.12 8.90
CA ARG A 54 4.29 4.07 9.22
C ARG A 54 4.52 4.04 10.74
N LYS A 55 3.85 4.92 11.48
CA LYS A 55 3.92 4.95 12.95
C LYS A 55 3.38 3.67 13.60
N GLN A 56 2.34 3.06 13.03
CA GLN A 56 1.78 1.81 13.53
C GLN A 56 2.65 0.58 13.24
N VAL A 57 3.37 0.56 12.11
CA VAL A 57 4.25 -0.57 11.74
C VAL A 57 5.68 -0.42 12.26
N ALA A 58 6.13 0.79 12.59
CA ALA A 58 7.46 1.08 13.15
C ALA A 58 7.84 0.23 14.38
N PRO A 59 6.94 -0.10 15.32
CA PRO A 59 7.28 -0.99 16.44
C PRO A 59 7.52 -2.46 16.03
N PHE A 60 7.07 -2.86 14.83
CA PHE A 60 7.12 -4.25 14.37
C PHE A 60 8.21 -4.51 13.34
N LEU A 61 8.50 -3.53 12.50
CA LEU A 61 9.49 -3.62 11.42
C LEU A 61 10.63 -2.66 11.70
N ASP A 62 11.85 -3.11 11.43
CA ASP A 62 13.04 -2.29 11.57
C ASP A 62 13.27 -1.48 10.28
N PHE A 63 13.29 -0.15 10.39
CA PHE A 63 13.50 0.74 9.24
C PHE A 63 14.97 1.16 9.09
N ASP A 64 15.85 0.75 10.00
CA ASP A 64 17.25 1.16 10.10
C ASP A 64 18.18 0.00 10.48
N CYS A 65 18.07 -1.13 9.76
CA CYS A 65 18.91 -2.32 9.95
C CYS A 65 19.83 -2.64 8.77
N GLY A 66 19.89 -1.75 7.76
CA GLY A 66 20.76 -1.87 6.60
C GLY A 66 20.04 -2.41 5.35
N GLU A 67 20.57 -3.47 4.74
CA GLU A 67 20.08 -3.96 3.44
C GLU A 67 18.61 -4.42 3.48
N ASN A 68 18.19 -5.00 4.60
CA ASN A 68 16.83 -5.48 4.85
C ASN A 68 15.94 -4.48 5.63
N SER A 69 16.32 -3.20 5.67
CA SER A 69 15.46 -2.13 6.22
C SER A 69 14.09 -2.11 5.55
N ALA A 70 13.05 -2.04 6.37
CA ALA A 70 11.68 -1.99 5.90
C ALA A 70 11.42 -0.75 5.04
N ILE A 71 10.55 -0.89 4.04
CA ILE A 71 10.11 0.22 3.19
C ILE A 71 8.62 0.47 3.44
N ALA A 72 8.25 1.72 3.66
CA ALA A 72 6.86 2.17 3.58
C ALA A 72 6.62 2.72 2.17
N ALA A 73 5.69 2.12 1.43
CA ALA A 73 5.33 2.54 0.08
C ALA A 73 3.85 2.93 0.02
N ASN A 74 3.47 3.79 -0.92
CA ASN A 74 2.07 4.17 -1.16
C ASN A 74 1.70 3.93 -2.62
N ASN A 75 0.63 3.16 -2.87
CA ASN A 75 0.22 2.91 -4.26
C ASN A 75 -0.39 4.12 -4.98
N TYR A 76 -0.67 5.19 -4.26
CA TYR A 76 -1.04 6.47 -4.87
C TYR A 76 0.10 7.07 -5.72
N ASP A 77 1.36 6.81 -5.36
CA ASP A 77 2.53 7.41 -6.03
C ASP A 77 2.57 7.08 -7.53
N TRP A 78 2.10 5.89 -7.91
CA TRP A 78 2.02 5.47 -9.31
C TRP A 78 0.61 5.61 -9.91
N PHE A 79 -0.45 5.32 -9.15
CA PHE A 79 -1.81 5.40 -9.70
C PHE A 79 -2.35 6.83 -9.79
N GLY A 80 -1.97 7.74 -8.90
CA GLY A 80 -2.46 9.12 -8.87
C GLY A 80 -2.11 9.90 -10.14
N ASN A 81 -0.96 9.59 -10.75
CA ASN A 81 -0.50 10.23 -11.98
C ASN A 81 -0.80 9.42 -13.25
N MET A 82 -1.43 8.25 -13.13
CA MET A 82 -1.73 7.39 -14.27
C MET A 82 -3.04 7.81 -14.92
N ASN A 83 -3.01 8.11 -16.22
CA ASN A 83 -4.25 8.40 -16.94
C ASN A 83 -5.05 7.12 -17.23
N VAL A 84 -6.38 7.27 -17.34
CA VAL A 84 -7.32 6.17 -17.53
C VAL A 84 -7.05 5.36 -18.82
N LEU A 85 -6.63 6.01 -19.90
CA LEU A 85 -6.36 5.33 -21.18
C LEU A 85 -5.13 4.42 -21.08
N THR A 86 -4.10 4.86 -20.37
CA THR A 86 -2.87 4.09 -20.09
C THR A 86 -3.22 2.87 -19.26
N PHE A 87 -4.01 3.06 -18.19
CA PHE A 87 -4.48 1.95 -17.35
C PHE A 87 -5.24 0.90 -18.17
N LEU A 88 -6.22 1.32 -18.97
CA LEU A 88 -7.04 0.41 -19.77
C LEU A 88 -6.23 -0.31 -20.85
N ARG A 89 -5.31 0.39 -21.53
CA ARG A 89 -4.50 -0.17 -22.61
C ARG A 89 -3.46 -1.15 -22.10
N ASP A 90 -2.74 -0.78 -21.04
CA ASP A 90 -1.54 -1.51 -20.61
C ASP A 90 -1.86 -2.59 -19.58
N ILE A 91 -2.80 -2.34 -18.67
CA ILE A 91 -3.23 -3.30 -17.65
C ILE A 91 -4.53 -3.98 -18.07
N GLY A 92 -5.56 -3.21 -18.44
CA GLY A 92 -6.89 -3.73 -18.78
C GLY A 92 -6.87 -4.78 -19.90
N LYS A 93 -6.00 -4.60 -20.90
CA LYS A 93 -5.81 -5.58 -21.99
C LYS A 93 -5.39 -6.98 -21.49
N THR A 94 -4.65 -7.07 -20.39
CA THR A 94 -4.20 -8.37 -19.85
C THR A 94 -5.31 -9.14 -19.14
N LEU A 95 -6.35 -8.46 -18.66
CA LEU A 95 -7.51 -9.06 -18.00
C LEU A 95 -8.56 -9.58 -18.99
N LEU A 96 -8.45 -9.21 -20.26
CA LEU A 96 -9.31 -9.68 -21.35
C LEU A 96 -8.74 -10.92 -22.07
N ARG A 97 -7.62 -11.45 -21.59
CA ARG A 97 -7.02 -12.71 -22.03
C ARG A 97 -7.28 -13.80 -21.00
#